data_AF-D0NEP8-F1
#
_entry.id   AF-D0NEP8-F1
#
_cell.length_a   1.000
_cell.length_b   1.000
_cell.length_c   1.000
_cell.angle_alpha   90.00
_cell.angle_beta   90.00
_cell.angle_gamma   90.00
#
_symmetry.space_group_name_H-M   'P 1'
#
loop_
_entity.id
_entity.type
_entity.pdbx_description
1 polymer ?
#
loop_
_entity_poly.entity_id
_entity_poly.type
_entity_poly.pdbx_seq_one_letter_code
_entity_poly.pdbx_strand_id
1 'polypeptide(L)'
;MKTIFAVVALLLAYTPVDALVRDHRLHVVSSVHANERVLVSDQEERERSHGRCVDDGTRNQDPVCASNGKKYLNMNRFKYNKCLIKAEDGEDITVVDLEFCREALLEDIESEGL
;
A
#
# COMPACT_ATOMS: atom_id res chain seq x y z
N MET A 1 -8.96 1.24 -67.86
CA MET A 1 -8.87 2.68 -67.51
C MET A 1 -10.03 2.95 -66.55
N LYS A 2 -9.91 2.78 -65.23
CA LYS A 2 -9.23 3.60 -64.20
C LYS A 2 -10.02 4.88 -63.87
N THR A 3 -10.95 4.78 -62.92
CA THR A 3 -11.36 5.86 -62.01
C THR A 3 -11.99 5.24 -60.75
N ILE A 4 -11.21 5.17 -59.69
CA ILE A 4 -11.64 4.79 -58.34
C ILE A 4 -12.00 6.11 -57.65
N PHE A 5 -13.27 6.26 -57.25
CA PHE A 5 -13.70 7.38 -56.42
C PHE A 5 -13.18 7.16 -54.99
N ALA A 6 -12.18 7.96 -54.61
CA ALA A 6 -11.69 8.04 -53.25
C ALA A 6 -12.68 8.85 -52.40
N VAL A 7 -13.40 8.18 -51.51
CA VAL A 7 -14.13 8.83 -50.42
C VAL A 7 -13.46 8.43 -49.10
N VAL A 8 -12.56 9.34 -48.73
CA VAL A 8 -12.17 9.80 -47.40
C VAL A 8 -12.85 9.15 -46.17
N ALA A 9 -11.98 8.88 -45.19
CA ALA A 9 -12.20 8.76 -43.75
C ALA A 9 -12.88 7.48 -43.22
N LEU A 10 -12.15 6.72 -42.40
CA LEU A 10 -12.15 6.95 -40.95
C LEU A 10 -11.08 6.08 -40.29
N LEU A 11 -10.12 6.76 -39.66
CA LEU A 11 -9.58 6.45 -38.33
C LEU A 11 -9.91 5.07 -37.76
N LEU A 12 -9.02 4.08 -37.91
CA LEU A 12 -8.86 3.00 -36.93
C LEU A 12 -7.39 2.57 -36.89
N ALA A 13 -6.51 3.50 -36.53
CA ALA A 13 -5.21 3.15 -35.97
C ALA A 13 -5.44 2.66 -34.54
N TYR A 14 -5.87 1.41 -34.38
CA TYR A 14 -5.90 0.73 -33.09
C TYR A 14 -4.77 -0.29 -33.05
N THR A 15 -3.56 0.18 -32.78
CA THR A 15 -2.55 -0.68 -32.18
C THR A 15 -2.80 -0.65 -30.67
N PRO A 16 -3.09 -1.79 -30.02
CA PRO A 16 -2.97 -1.83 -28.56
C PRO A 16 -1.49 -1.66 -28.23
N VAL A 17 -1.20 -0.53 -27.59
CA VAL A 17 0.10 -0.17 -27.02
C VAL A 17 0.48 -1.22 -25.96
N ASP A 18 1.72 -1.68 -26.00
CA ASP A 18 2.36 -2.52 -24.99
C ASP A 18 2.11 -2.03 -23.56
N ALA A 19 1.73 -2.93 -22.65
CA ALA A 19 2.05 -2.83 -21.23
C ALA A 19 1.58 -4.09 -20.45
N LEU A 20 2.31 -5.20 -20.57
CA LEU A 20 2.38 -6.14 -19.44
C LEU A 20 3.29 -5.49 -18.37
N VAL A 21 2.78 -4.47 -17.69
CA VAL A 21 3.39 -3.94 -16.48
C VAL A 21 3.26 -5.02 -15.42
N ARG A 22 4.38 -5.65 -15.12
CA ARG A 22 4.50 -6.62 -14.04
C ARG A 22 4.28 -5.87 -12.74
N ASP A 23 3.05 -5.99 -12.26
CA ASP A 23 2.52 -5.43 -11.03
C ASP A 23 3.54 -5.59 -9.90
N HIS A 24 4.21 -4.49 -9.53
CA HIS A 24 5.06 -4.41 -8.35
C HIS A 24 4.13 -4.41 -7.12
N ARG A 25 3.55 -5.58 -6.83
CA ARG A 25 2.69 -5.80 -5.67
C ARG A 25 3.53 -5.66 -4.42
N LEU A 26 3.44 -4.51 -3.77
CA LEU A 26 4.06 -4.27 -2.48
C LEU A 26 3.23 -4.97 -1.40
N HIS A 27 3.81 -6.01 -0.79
CA HIS A 27 3.27 -6.61 0.43
C HIS A 27 3.45 -5.63 1.60
N VAL A 28 2.52 -4.68 1.74
CA VAL A 28 2.45 -3.77 2.90
C VAL A 28 1.19 -4.02 3.73
N VAL A 29 0.58 -5.19 3.58
CA VAL A 29 -0.50 -5.62 4.44
C VAL A 29 0.08 -6.03 5.79
N SER A 30 -0.33 -5.36 6.87
CA SER A 30 -0.09 -5.89 8.21
C SER A 30 -0.91 -7.16 8.36
N SER A 31 -0.32 -8.22 8.94
CA SER A 31 -1.01 -9.47 9.26
C SER A 31 -2.29 -9.28 10.10
N VAL A 32 -2.43 -8.10 10.71
CA VAL A 32 -3.55 -7.63 11.52
C VAL A 32 -4.54 -6.85 10.61
N HIS A 33 -5.44 -7.54 9.88
CA HIS A 33 -6.46 -7.00 8.92
C HIS A 33 -6.13 -7.00 7.41
N ALA A 34 -5.26 -7.89 6.93
CA ALA A 34 -5.01 -8.05 5.50
C ALA A 34 -6.16 -8.79 4.78
N ASN A 35 -7.06 -8.08 4.10
CA ASN A 35 -7.86 -8.74 3.05
C ASN A 35 -7.02 -8.82 1.78
N GLU A 36 -6.48 -10.00 1.47
CA GLU A 36 -5.66 -10.31 0.29
C GLU A 36 -6.32 -9.86 -1.03
N ARG A 37 -7.65 -9.73 -1.07
CA ARG A 37 -8.41 -9.31 -2.26
C ARG A 37 -8.49 -7.80 -2.47
N VAL A 38 -7.97 -7.01 -1.54
CA VAL A 38 -7.95 -5.55 -1.67
C VAL A 38 -6.68 -5.13 -2.38
N LEU A 39 -6.82 -4.80 -3.66
CA LEU A 39 -5.77 -4.17 -4.45
C LEU A 39 -5.69 -2.70 -4.04
N VAL A 40 -4.63 -2.31 -3.34
CA VAL A 40 -4.33 -0.90 -3.11
C VAL A 40 -3.51 -0.43 -4.29
N SER A 41 -4.18 0.13 -5.29
CA SER A 41 -3.49 1.01 -6.24
C SER A 41 -3.09 2.28 -5.49
N ASP A 42 -1.99 2.90 -5.90
CA ASP A 42 -1.70 4.31 -5.63
C ASP A 42 -0.95 4.63 -4.32
N GLN A 43 0.03 3.80 -3.94
CA GLN A 43 1.06 4.21 -2.97
C GLN A 43 1.74 5.52 -3.38
N GLU A 44 1.92 5.75 -4.69
CA GLU A 44 2.49 6.99 -5.26
C GLU A 44 1.57 8.22 -5.07
N GLU A 45 0.25 8.04 -5.01
CA GLU A 45 -0.72 9.11 -4.74
C GLU A 45 -0.78 9.45 -3.25
N ARG A 46 -0.75 8.43 -2.37
CA ARG A 46 -0.63 8.65 -0.91
C ARG A 46 0.69 9.32 -0.54
N GLU A 47 1.80 8.91 -1.15
CA GLU A 47 3.11 9.54 -0.96
C GLU A 47 3.15 10.98 -1.50
N ARG A 48 2.49 11.28 -2.63
CA ARG A 48 2.33 12.66 -3.14
C ARG A 48 1.46 13.53 -2.25
N SER A 49 0.40 12.98 -1.66
CA SER A 49 -0.51 13.70 -0.74
C SER A 49 0.22 14.11 0.55
N HIS A 50 1.10 13.25 1.07
CA HIS A 50 1.75 13.42 2.36
C HIS A 50 3.27 13.66 2.26
N GLY A 51 3.71 14.49 1.29
CA GLY A 51 5.13 14.77 0.95
C GLY A 51 6.06 15.31 2.06
N ARG A 52 5.67 15.20 3.34
CA ARG A 52 6.47 15.43 4.54
C ARG A 52 6.88 14.14 5.27
N CYS A 53 6.29 12.99 4.93
CA CYS A 53 6.62 11.71 5.54
C CYS A 53 7.78 11.03 4.79
N VAL A 54 8.80 10.58 5.51
CA VAL A 54 10.04 10.04 4.92
C VAL A 54 10.18 8.56 5.24
N ASP A 55 10.30 7.74 4.19
CA ASP A 55 10.80 6.36 4.25
C ASP A 55 12.22 6.36 3.69
N ASP A 56 13.20 5.87 4.47
CA ASP A 56 14.61 5.83 4.06
C ASP A 56 14.97 4.54 3.31
N GLY A 57 13.99 3.65 3.10
CA GLY A 57 14.17 2.38 2.43
C GLY A 57 14.73 1.27 3.32
N THR A 58 14.95 1.50 4.62
CA THR A 58 15.49 0.48 5.52
C THR A 58 14.49 -0.66 5.72
N ARG A 59 14.96 -1.91 5.56
CA ARG A 59 14.14 -3.14 5.64
C ARG A 59 14.72 -4.22 6.58
N ASN A 60 15.57 -3.85 7.54
CA ASN A 60 16.02 -4.76 8.60
C ASN A 60 14.83 -5.33 9.39
N GLN A 61 14.95 -6.57 9.87
CA GLN A 61 13.92 -7.26 10.65
C GLN A 61 14.12 -7.01 12.15
N ASP A 62 13.92 -5.77 12.57
CA ASP A 62 14.01 -5.34 13.98
C ASP A 62 12.63 -4.85 14.45
N PRO A 63 11.67 -5.77 14.70
CA PRO A 63 10.26 -5.44 14.79
C PRO A 63 9.93 -4.51 15.97
N VAL A 64 8.96 -3.64 15.76
CA VAL A 64 8.48 -2.67 16.75
C VAL A 64 6.97 -2.79 16.87
N CYS A 65 6.44 -2.85 18.09
CA CYS A 65 5.00 -2.78 18.34
C CYS A 65 4.56 -1.34 18.57
N ALA A 66 3.40 -0.97 18.06
CA ALA A 66 2.81 0.34 18.28
C ALA A 66 1.48 0.26 19.02
N SER A 67 1.08 1.39 19.62
CA SER A 67 -0.15 1.54 20.42
C SER A 67 -1.45 1.28 19.67
N ASN A 68 -1.40 1.19 18.34
CA ASN A 68 -2.53 0.81 17.48
C ASN A 68 -2.62 -0.72 17.24
N GLY A 69 -1.88 -1.52 18.01
CA GLY A 69 -1.89 -2.98 17.93
C GLY A 69 -1.10 -3.55 16.74
N LYS A 70 -0.46 -2.68 15.93
CA LYS A 70 0.26 -3.10 14.73
C LYS A 70 1.75 -3.28 15.01
N LYS A 71 2.28 -4.41 14.54
CA LYS A 71 3.72 -4.69 14.50
C LYS A 71 4.31 -4.19 13.19
N TYR A 72 5.30 -3.31 13.27
CA TYR A 72 6.06 -2.77 12.14
C TYR A 72 7.40 -3.51 11.99
N LEU A 73 7.88 -3.61 10.75
CA LEU A 73 9.13 -4.31 10.41
C LEU A 73 10.35 -3.77 11.16
N ASN A 74 10.42 -2.45 11.29
CA ASN A 74 11.46 -1.72 11.99
C ASN A 74 11.02 -0.30 12.35
N MET A 75 11.89 0.42 13.06
CA MET A 75 11.66 1.80 13.50
C MET A 75 11.45 2.78 12.35
N ASN A 76 12.12 2.59 11.19
CA ASN A 76 11.88 3.45 10.03
C ASN A 76 10.43 3.30 9.54
N ARG A 77 9.96 2.06 9.35
CA ARG A 77 8.59 1.78 8.94
C ARG A 77 7.58 2.31 9.96
N PHE A 78 7.85 2.18 11.26
CA PHE A 78 7.01 2.78 12.30
C PHE A 78 6.90 4.30 12.15
N LYS A 79 8.03 5.02 12.03
CA LYS A 79 8.05 6.49 11.91
C LYS A 79 7.33 6.98 10.66
N TYR A 80 7.55 6.31 9.54
CA TYR A 80 6.87 6.59 8.29
C TYR A 80 5.35 6.47 8.44
N ASN A 81 4.87 5.34 8.98
CA ASN A 81 3.44 5.11 9.18
C ASN A 81 2.83 6.03 10.25
N LYS A 82 3.55 6.32 11.34
CA LYS A 82 3.14 7.31 12.34
C LYS A 82 2.90 8.68 11.70
N CYS A 83 3.76 9.09 10.77
CA CYS A 83 3.59 10.35 10.05
C CYS A 83 2.34 10.34 9.16
N LEU A 84 2.12 9.25 8.41
CA LEU A 84 0.93 9.09 7.56
C LEU A 84 -0.35 9.12 8.39
N ILE A 85 -0.46 8.27 9.42
CA ILE A 85 -1.62 8.21 10.32
C ILE A 85 -1.90 9.57 10.95
N LYS A 86 -0.86 10.28 11.40
CA LYS A 86 -1.04 11.64 11.95
C LYS A 86 -1.52 12.65 10.91
N ALA A 87 -1.15 12.47 9.64
CA ALA A 87 -1.55 13.37 8.57
C ALA A 87 -2.96 13.07 8.02
N GLU A 88 -3.36 11.80 8.02
CA GLU A 88 -4.66 11.31 7.52
C GLU A 88 -5.74 11.37 8.60
N ASP A 89 -5.46 10.80 9.77
CA ASP A 89 -6.45 10.56 10.84
C ASP A 89 -6.28 11.52 12.03
N GLY A 90 -5.18 12.27 12.09
CA GLY A 90 -4.84 13.11 13.25
C GLY A 90 -4.44 12.33 14.50
N GLU A 91 -4.32 11.00 14.40
CA GLU A 91 -3.95 10.10 15.49
C GLU A 91 -2.43 10.07 15.69
N ASP A 92 -1.98 9.98 16.94
CA ASP A 92 -0.57 9.88 17.29
C ASP A 92 -0.26 8.54 17.97
N ILE A 93 0.38 7.64 17.23
CA ILE A 93 0.76 6.32 17.72
C ILE A 93 2.14 6.33 18.39
N THR A 94 2.32 5.51 19.42
CA THR A 94 3.57 5.39 20.17
C THR A 94 4.09 3.96 20.16
N VAL A 95 5.38 3.78 20.43
CA VAL A 95 5.96 2.45 20.59
C VAL A 95 5.55 1.89 21.94
N VAL A 96 5.08 0.64 21.95
CA VAL A 96 4.69 -0.10 23.15
C VAL A 96 5.41 -1.44 23.19
N ASP A 97 5.21 -2.20 24.26
CA ASP A 97 5.81 -3.52 24.40
C ASP A 97 5.33 -4.49 23.32
N LEU A 98 6.20 -5.40 22.86
CA LEU A 98 5.86 -6.39 21.84
C LEU A 98 4.73 -7.32 22.28
N GLU A 99 4.55 -7.53 23.58
CA GLU A 99 3.49 -8.36 24.11
C GLU A 99 2.10 -7.78 23.80
N PHE A 100 1.95 -6.45 23.77
CA PHE A 100 0.69 -5.81 23.40
C PHE A 100 0.24 -6.21 21.99
N CYS A 101 1.16 -6.25 21.02
CA CYS A 101 0.84 -6.69 19.66
C CYS A 101 0.61 -8.20 19.57
N ARG A 102 1.13 -9.00 20.51
CA ARG A 102 0.82 -10.42 20.59
C ARG A 102 -0.60 -10.63 21.09
N GLU A 103 -0.99 -9.94 22.15
CA GLU A 103 -2.36 -9.98 22.70
C GLU A 103 -3.37 -9.51 21.65
N ALA A 104 -3.12 -8.38 20.98
CA ALA A 104 -3.98 -7.89 19.90
C ALA A 104 -4.13 -8.92 18.76
N LEU A 105 -3.07 -9.64 18.41
CA LEU A 105 -3.14 -10.71 17.41
C LEU A 105 -3.98 -11.91 17.89
N LEU A 106 -3.89 -12.27 19.16
CA LEU A 106 -4.67 -13.37 19.73
C LEU A 106 -6.17 -13.01 19.78
N GLU A 107 -6.50 -11.79 20.20
CA GLU A 107 -7.88 -11.29 20.19
C GLU A 107 -8.48 -11.31 18.79
N ASP A 108 -7.72 -10.90 17.76
CA ASP A 108 -8.13 -10.98 16.36
C ASP A 108 -8.42 -12.43 15.93
N ILE A 109 -7.52 -13.38 16.23
CA ILE A 109 -7.70 -14.81 15.90
C ILE A 109 -8.96 -15.37 16.58
N GLU A 110 -9.14 -15.07 17.87
CA GLU A 110 -10.32 -15.51 18.63
C GLU A 110 -11.61 -14.91 18.05
N SER A 111 -11.58 -13.66 17.59
CA SER A 111 -12.73 -12.99 16.97
C SER A 111 -13.12 -13.60 15.62
N GLU A 112 -12.15 -14.17 14.90
CA GLU A 112 -12.37 -14.88 13.63
C GLU A 112 -12.87 -16.32 13.83
N GLY A 113 -12.93 -16.80 15.08
CA GLY A 113 -13.41 -18.15 15.42
C GLY A 113 -12.43 -19.26 15.00
N LEU A 114 -11.14 -18.94 14.95
CA LEU A 114 -10.05 -19.86 14.63
C LEU A 114 -9.41 -20.50 15.87
#